data_AF-D7UPC8-F1
#
_entry.id   AF-D7UPC8-F1
#
_cell.length_a   1.000
_cell.length_b   1.000
_cell.length_c   1.000
_cell.angle_alpha   90.00
_cell.angle_beta   90.00
_cell.angle_gamma   90.00
#
_symmetry.space_group_name_H-M   'P 1'
#
loop_
_entity.id
_entity.type
_entity.pdbx_description
1 polymer ?
#
loop_
_entity_poly.entity_id
_entity_poly.type
_entity_poly.pdbx_seq_one_letter_code
_entity_poly.pdbx_strand_id
1 'polypeptide(L)' 'GVIMLLFIIWEAMASQRQVLSTNAMNTSIEWYQKTPPTEHSYTELPLMIKF' A
#
# COMPACT_ATOMS: atom_id res chain seq x y z
N GLY A 1 9.47 -1.63 24.76
CA GLY A 1 8.58 -1.96 23.63
C GLY A 1 8.27 -0.74 22.78
N VAL A 2 7.51 0.22 23.31
CA VAL A 2 7.00 1.37 22.54
C VAL A 2 8.09 2.25 21.90
N ILE A 3 9.21 2.50 22.60
CA ILE A 3 10.33 3.29 22.07
C ILE A 3 10.98 2.60 20.85
N MET A 4 11.02 1.27 20.84
CA MET A 4 11.55 0.51 19.70
C MET A 4 10.64 0.62 18.47
N LEU A 5 9.31 0.62 18.67
CA LEU A 5 8.34 0.86 17.59
C LEU A 5 8.54 2.25 16.97
N LEU A 6 8.71 3.29 17.80
CA LEU A 6 8.93 4.66 17.33
C LEU A 6 10.22 4.79 16.52
N PHE A 7 11.30 4.13 16.96
CA PHE A 7 12.56 4.11 16.22
C PHE A 7 12.44 3.42 14.85
N ILE A 8 11.75 2.29 14.78
CA ILE A 8 11.52 1.55 13.52
C ILE A 8 10.72 2.39 12.53
N ILE A 9 9.66 3.07 12.99
CA ILE A 9 8.86 3.97 12.13
C ILE A 9 9.72 5.13 11.62
N TRP A 10 10.51 5.77 12.51
CA TRP A 10 11.39 6.87 12.13
C TRP A 10 12.46 6.46 11.11
N GLU A 11 13.12 5.31 11.32
CA GLU A 11 14.12 4.75 10.38
C GLU A 11 13.50 4.42 9.02
N ALA A 12 12.30 3.84 9.01
CA ALA A 12 11.59 3.51 7.77
C ALA A 12 11.24 4.77 6.97
N MET A 13 10.81 5.85 7.65
CA MET A 13 10.51 7.13 7.00
C MET A 13 11.78 7.83 6.49
N ALA A 14 12.89 7.75 7.22
CA ALA A 14 14.17 8.36 6.82
C ALA A 14 14.82 7.65 5.62
N SER A 15 14.67 6.33 5.52
CA SER A 15 15.29 5.52 4.46
C SER A 15 14.51 5.49 3.14
N GLN A 16 13.25 5.94 3.12
CA GLN A 16 12.40 6.10 1.92
C GLN A 16 12.45 4.92 0.93
N ARG A 17 12.51 3.68 1.44
CA ARG A 17 12.61 2.48 0.60
C ARG A 17 11.34 2.31 -0.24
N GLN A 18 11.50 2.29 -1.56
CA GLN A 18 10.40 2.09 -2.51
C GLN A 18 9.91 0.64 -2.46
N VAL A 19 8.59 0.44 -2.48
CA VAL A 19 7.98 -0.89 -2.53
C VAL A 19 7.99 -1.38 -3.98
N LEU A 20 8.71 -2.48 -4.24
CA LEU A 20 8.85 -3.04 -5.60
C LEU A 20 7.68 -3.96 -5.98
N SER A 21 7.18 -4.75 -5.03
CA SER A 21 6.01 -5.61 -5.22
C SER A 21 5.41 -6.01 -3.87
N THR A 22 4.09 -6.20 -3.84
CA THR A 22 3.37 -6.71 -2.67
C THR A 22 3.08 -8.20 -2.85
N ASN A 23 3.46 -9.03 -1.88
CA ASN A 23 3.06 -10.44 -1.85
C ASN A 23 1.65 -10.58 -1.23
N ALA A 24 0.68 -9.83 -1.77
CA ALA A 24 -0.70 -9.83 -1.30
C ALA A 24 -1.51 -10.93 -2.00
N MET A 25 -2.43 -11.57 -1.26
CA MET A 25 -3.45 -12.39 -1.90
C MET A 25 -4.44 -11.46 -2.62
N ASN A 26 -4.90 -11.86 -3.81
CA ASN A 26 -5.79 -11.08 -4.69
C ASN A 26 -7.22 -10.84 -4.14
N THR A 27 -7.41 -10.92 -2.82
CA THR A 27 -8.71 -10.83 -2.16
C THR A 27 -9.21 -9.39 -1.99
N SER A 28 -8.31 -8.40 -1.96
CA SER A 28 -8.68 -6.99 -1.81
C SER A 28 -8.07 -6.14 -2.92
N ILE A 29 -8.89 -5.29 -3.55
CA ILE A 29 -8.48 -4.51 -4.73
C ILE A 29 -7.50 -3.36 -4.39
N GLU A 30 -7.44 -2.94 -3.14
CA GLU A 30 -6.50 -1.92 -2.67
C GLU A 30 -5.03 -2.29 -2.88
N TRP A 31 -4.69 -3.59 -2.84
CA TRP A 31 -3.33 -4.07 -3.04
C TRP A 31 -2.82 -3.95 -4.48
N TYR A 32 -3.72 -3.71 -5.44
CA TYR A 32 -3.35 -3.43 -6.83
C TYR A 32 -3.01 -1.96 -7.09
N GLN A 33 -3.30 -1.07 -6.14
CA GLN A 33 -2.96 0.34 -6.29
C GLN A 33 -1.47 0.58 -6.12
N LYS A 34 -0.98 1.68 -6.70
CA LYS A 34 0.38 2.16 -6.46
C LYS A 34 0.53 2.55 -4.99
N THR A 35 1.75 2.45 -4.47
CA THR A 35 2.11 2.96 -3.15
C THR A 35 3.08 4.14 -3.31
N PRO A 36 2.71 5.38 -2.97
CA PRO A 36 1.39 5.83 -2.50
C PRO A 36 0.33 5.88 -3.63
N PRO A 37 -0.96 5.78 -3.30
CA PRO A 37 -2.03 5.92 -4.28
C PRO A 37 -2.10 7.35 -4.81
N THR A 38 -2.51 7.50 -6.07
CA THR A 38 -2.79 8.81 -6.67
C THR A 38 -4.09 9.38 -6.10
N GLU A 39 -4.24 10.72 -6.10
CA GLU A 39 -5.45 11.40 -5.60
C GLU A 39 -6.74 10.86 -6.24
N HIS A 40 -6.68 10.52 -7.52
CA HIS A 40 -7.64 9.66 -8.19
C HIS A 40 -7.08 8.24 -8.28
N SER A 41 -7.33 7.42 -7.26
CA SER A 41 -6.75 6.08 -7.14
C SER A 41 -7.35 5.05 -8.12
N TYR A 42 -8.50 5.35 -8.71
CA TYR A 42 -9.19 4.52 -9.68
C TYR A 42 -9.46 5.33 -10.95
N THR A 43 -9.07 4.80 -12.10
CA THR A 43 -9.38 5.38 -13.42
C THR A 43 -10.83 5.11 -13.83
N GLU A 44 -11.40 4.02 -13.34
CA GLU A 44 -12.77 3.58 -13.56
C GLU A 44 -13.26 2.81 -12.32
N LEU A 45 -14.58 2.81 -12.08
CA LEU A 45 -15.16 2.03 -10.98
C LEU A 45 -14.87 0.55 -11.22
N PRO A 46 -14.17 -0.15 -10.31
CA PRO A 46 -13.90 -1.55 -10.48
C PRO A 46 -15.24 -2.31 -10.55
N LEU A 47 -15.42 -3.08 -11.64
CA LEU A 47 -16.55 -3.98 -11.79
C LEU A 47 -16.49 -5.05 -10.69
N MET A 48 -17.21 -4.80 -9.60
CA MET A 48 -17.46 -5.78 -8.55
C MET A 48 -18.51 -6.78 -9.03
N ILE A 49 -18.13 -7.55 -10.06
CA ILE A 49 -18.80 -8.73 -10.62
C ILE A 49 -20.14 -8.42 -11.31
N LYS A 50 -20.25 -8.76 -12.60
CA LYS A 50 -21.53 -9.15 -13.21
C LYS A 50 -21.33 -10.45 -13.99
N PHE A 51 -21.78 -11.53 -13.34
CA PHE A 51 -21.93 -12.93 -13.77
C PHE A 51 -20.65 -13.73 -14.05
#